data_AF-A0A732RBT4-F1
#
_entry.id   AF-A0A732RBT4-F1
#
_cell.length_a   1.000
_cell.length_b   1.000
_cell.length_c   1.000
_cell.angle_alpha   90.00
_cell.angle_beta   90.00
_cell.angle_gamma   90.00
#
_symmetry.space_group_name_H-M   'P 1'
#
loop_
_entity.id
_entity.type
_entity.pdbx_description
1 polymer ?
#
loop_
_entity_poly.entity_id
_entity_poly.type
_entity_poly.pdbx_seq_one_letter_code
_entity_poly.pdbx_strand_id
1 'polypeptide(L)'
;EYLDDSKANYDRAYISHRFANGVGFAIEAISKSGGDDTNKAFNDLETQGNEYTISYQFKTGDVAWQPGFVLETGNGYSTYKPYFRATWTLNESWWVGARYRFEYVRRSSDIRDDDTINRMDVWAGYKWNNFDWTIEGIYKKADKYDLYDGGKDNYEYNFRTAYIIDQWSPFVEVGNVSVNSNSDERQTRFRVGIGYTF
;
A
#
# COMPACT_ATOMS: atom_id res chain seq x y z
N GLU A 1 -0.61 -12.46 0.36
CA GLU A 1 -0.46 -11.84 -0.98
C GLU A 1 0.36 -12.78 -1.83
N TYR A 2 0.01 -12.94 -3.10
CA TYR A 2 0.72 -13.78 -4.07
C TYR A 2 0.88 -13.06 -5.41
N LEU A 3 2.06 -13.16 -6.01
CA LEU A 3 2.40 -12.64 -7.33
C LEU A 3 2.53 -13.81 -8.32
N ASP A 4 1.76 -13.79 -9.41
CA ASP A 4 1.63 -14.96 -10.29
C ASP A 4 2.83 -15.21 -11.21
N ASP A 5 3.58 -14.17 -11.60
CA ASP A 5 4.78 -14.34 -12.42
C ASP A 5 6.03 -14.54 -11.55
N SER A 6 6.27 -13.63 -10.62
CA SER A 6 7.42 -13.70 -9.71
C SER A 6 7.36 -14.85 -8.70
N LYS A 7 6.22 -15.55 -8.60
CA LYS A 7 5.99 -16.67 -7.66
C LYS A 7 6.38 -16.31 -6.23
N ALA A 8 5.97 -15.13 -5.78
CA ALA A 8 6.34 -14.59 -4.48
C ALA A 8 5.13 -14.47 -3.57
N ASN A 9 5.29 -14.92 -2.32
CA ASN A 9 4.28 -14.82 -1.27
C ASN A 9 4.69 -13.79 -0.22
N TYR A 10 3.74 -12.93 0.18
CA TYR A 10 3.91 -11.93 1.23
C TYR A 10 2.77 -11.97 2.24
N ASP A 11 3.10 -11.69 3.49
CA ASP A 11 2.18 -11.65 4.63
C ASP A 11 2.31 -10.33 5.37
N ARG A 12 1.18 -9.82 5.87
CA ARG A 12 1.11 -8.50 6.51
C ARG A 12 0.26 -8.56 7.78
N ALA A 13 0.75 -7.96 8.85
CA ALA A 13 -0.02 -7.70 10.05
C ALA A 13 -0.08 -6.18 10.26
N TYR A 14 -1.29 -5.62 10.27
CA TYR A 14 -1.53 -4.18 10.35
C TYR A 14 -2.43 -3.85 11.54
N ILE A 15 -1.99 -2.91 12.38
CA ILE A 15 -2.79 -2.35 13.48
C ILE A 15 -2.79 -0.84 13.34
N SER A 16 -3.96 -0.23 13.50
CA SER A 16 -4.09 1.23 13.49
C SER A 16 -5.16 1.70 14.46
N HIS A 17 -5.05 2.96 14.86
CA HIS A 17 -6.07 3.66 15.62
C HIS A 17 -6.10 5.13 15.23
N ARG A 18 -7.29 5.73 15.26
CA ARG A 18 -7.48 7.18 15.16
C ARG A 18 -8.25 7.68 16.36
N PHE A 19 -7.61 8.55 17.12
CA PHE A 19 -8.20 9.22 18.26
C PHE A 19 -9.24 10.25 17.80
N ALA A 20 -10.18 10.57 18.70
CA ALA A 20 -11.22 11.58 18.44
C ALA A 20 -10.67 12.98 18.13
N ASN A 21 -9.45 13.29 18.60
CA ASN A 21 -8.78 14.56 18.28
C ASN A 21 -8.15 14.59 16.87
N GLY A 22 -8.30 13.54 16.06
CA GLY A 22 -7.82 13.47 14.68
C GLY A 22 -6.44 12.82 14.51
N VAL A 23 -5.64 12.72 15.59
CA VAL A 23 -4.35 12.01 15.56
C VAL A 23 -4.59 10.52 15.29
N GLY A 24 -3.80 9.93 14.41
CA GLY A 24 -3.82 8.49 14.18
C GLY A 24 -2.42 7.92 14.03
N PHE A 25 -2.30 6.64 14.38
CA PHE A 25 -1.08 5.87 14.18
C PHE A 25 -1.39 4.55 13.50
N ALA A 26 -0.39 3.97 12.84
CA ALA A 26 -0.44 2.59 12.39
C ALA A 26 0.94 1.92 12.45
N ILE A 27 0.93 0.60 12.61
CA ILE A 27 2.11 -0.25 12.52
C ILE A 27 1.77 -1.39 11.58
N GLU A 28 2.65 -1.64 10.61
CA GLU A 28 2.58 -2.78 9.69
C GLU A 28 3.87 -3.58 9.77
N ALA A 29 3.76 -4.88 10.02
CA ALA A 29 4.85 -5.83 9.85
C ALA A 29 4.62 -6.61 8.55
N ILE A 30 5.67 -6.70 7.72
CA ILE A 30 5.62 -7.34 6.40
C ILE A 30 6.64 -8.46 6.36
N SER A 31 6.16 -9.67 6.10
CA SER A 31 6.98 -10.86 5.87
C SER A 31 6.85 -11.33 4.44
N LYS A 32 7.85 -12.07 3.96
CA LYS A 32 7.81 -12.78 2.68
C LYS A 32 8.20 -14.23 2.88
N SER A 33 7.72 -15.10 2.01
CA SER A 33 8.29 -16.45 1.90
C SER A 33 9.69 -16.35 1.29
N GLY A 34 10.66 -17.02 1.92
CA GLY A 34 12.09 -16.92 1.60
C GLY A 34 12.70 -18.27 1.23
N GLY A 35 14.00 -18.42 1.51
CA GLY A 35 14.75 -19.64 1.19
C GLY A 35 14.86 -19.91 -0.31
N ASP A 36 14.96 -21.19 -0.67
CA ASP A 36 15.13 -21.63 -2.07
C ASP A 36 13.79 -21.72 -2.84
N ASP A 37 12.64 -21.53 -2.16
CA ASP A 37 11.32 -21.67 -2.76
C ASP A 37 10.32 -20.64 -2.21
N THR A 38 10.30 -19.47 -2.85
CA THR A 38 9.39 -18.36 -2.52
C THR A 38 7.94 -18.61 -2.97
N ASN A 39 7.70 -19.65 -3.78
CA ASN A 39 6.40 -19.98 -4.35
C ASN A 39 5.49 -20.72 -3.34
N LYS A 40 6.04 -21.21 -2.25
CA LYS A 40 5.28 -21.83 -1.16
C LYS A 40 4.89 -20.79 -0.12
N ALA A 41 3.59 -20.65 0.12
CA ALA A 41 3.08 -19.79 1.18
C ALA A 41 3.63 -20.22 2.55
N PHE A 42 4.03 -19.24 3.36
CA PHE A 42 4.60 -19.42 4.71
C PHE A 42 5.91 -20.23 4.77
N ASN A 43 6.59 -20.43 3.64
CA ASN A 43 7.87 -21.13 3.60
C ASN A 43 9.02 -20.19 3.97
N ASP A 44 9.91 -20.64 4.86
CA ASP A 44 11.13 -19.92 5.25
C ASP A 44 10.92 -18.41 5.45
N LEU A 45 9.97 -18.06 6.32
CA LEU A 45 9.51 -16.68 6.48
C LEU A 45 10.65 -15.72 6.85
N GLU A 46 10.83 -14.70 6.03
CA GLU A 46 11.79 -13.62 6.22
C GLU A 46 11.08 -12.29 6.42
N THR A 47 11.70 -11.39 7.19
CA THR A 47 11.23 -10.01 7.29
C THR A 47 11.47 -9.29 5.96
N GLN A 48 10.40 -8.78 5.36
CA GLN A 48 10.51 -7.89 4.21
C GLN A 48 10.67 -6.43 4.66
N GLY A 49 9.90 -6.01 5.66
CA GLY A 49 10.00 -4.66 6.23
C GLY A 49 8.95 -4.38 7.31
N ASN A 50 9.05 -3.21 7.92
CA ASN A 50 8.07 -2.69 8.87
C ASN A 50 7.71 -1.25 8.49
N GLU A 51 6.44 -0.89 8.56
CA GLU A 51 5.98 0.49 8.38
C GLU A 51 5.39 1.06 9.66
N TYR A 52 5.79 2.29 10.00
CA TYR A 52 5.30 3.06 11.14
C TYR A 52 4.68 4.35 10.63
N THR A 53 3.38 4.53 10.86
CA THR A 53 2.63 5.69 10.37
C THR A 53 2.20 6.59 11.53
N ILE A 54 2.36 7.90 11.34
CA ILE A 54 1.67 8.93 12.13
C ILE A 54 0.90 9.84 11.18
N SER A 55 -0.30 10.26 11.58
CA SER A 55 -1.12 11.17 10.78
C SER A 55 -1.99 12.06 11.65
N TYR A 56 -2.47 13.15 11.06
CA TYR A 56 -3.51 13.99 11.63
C TYR A 56 -4.62 14.14 10.61
N GLN A 57 -5.88 13.97 11.01
CA GLN A 57 -7.03 14.13 10.14
C GLN A 57 -8.01 15.15 10.67
N PHE A 58 -8.46 16.04 9.80
CA PHE A 58 -9.51 17.00 10.04
C PHE A 58 -10.46 17.04 8.85
N LYS A 59 -11.66 17.60 9.03
CA LYS A 59 -12.68 17.68 7.98
C LYS A 59 -13.02 19.12 7.64
N THR A 60 -13.29 19.38 6.38
CA THR A 60 -13.88 20.64 5.89
C THR A 60 -15.02 20.28 4.96
N GLY A 61 -16.26 20.44 5.42
CA GLY A 61 -17.43 19.87 4.76
C GLY A 61 -17.29 18.34 4.63
N ASP A 62 -17.51 17.83 3.43
CA ASP A 62 -17.46 16.40 3.11
C ASP A 62 -16.05 15.87 2.79
N VAL A 63 -15.03 16.74 2.86
CA VAL A 63 -13.64 16.37 2.59
C VAL A 63 -12.90 16.14 3.90
N ALA A 64 -12.35 14.94 4.05
CA ALA A 64 -11.37 14.60 5.09
C ALA A 64 -9.95 14.83 4.56
N TRP A 65 -9.21 15.71 5.22
CA TRP A 65 -7.82 16.02 4.92
C TRP A 65 -6.90 15.29 5.90
N GLN A 66 -5.83 14.70 5.38
CA GLN A 66 -4.89 13.94 6.17
C GLN A 66 -3.45 14.14 5.70
N PRO A 67 -2.72 15.12 6.27
CA PRO A 67 -1.26 15.03 6.31
C PRO A 67 -0.82 13.83 7.15
N GLY A 68 0.23 13.16 6.72
CA GLY A 68 0.84 12.09 7.49
C GLY A 68 2.24 11.75 7.03
N PHE A 69 2.84 10.82 7.75
CA PHE A 69 4.21 10.39 7.54
C PHE A 69 4.31 8.89 7.81
N VAL A 70 4.97 8.17 6.91
CA VAL A 70 5.32 6.76 7.10
C VAL A 70 6.84 6.63 7.14
N LEU A 71 7.37 5.97 8.15
CA LEU A 71 8.73 5.44 8.16
C LEU A 71 8.65 3.95 7.81
N GLU A 72 9.29 3.55 6.72
CA GLU A 72 9.54 2.14 6.44
C GLU A 72 10.98 1.79 6.82
N THR A 73 11.18 0.65 7.45
CA THR A 73 12.49 0.06 7.69
C THR A 73 12.54 -1.36 7.15
N GLY A 74 13.65 -1.72 6.51
CA GLY A 74 13.89 -3.06 6.01
C GLY A 74 15.37 -3.42 6.11
N ASN A 75 15.74 -4.56 5.53
CA ASN A 75 17.14 -4.96 5.53
C ASN A 75 17.95 -4.03 4.61
N GLY A 76 18.81 -3.21 5.21
CA GLY A 76 19.73 -2.33 4.47
C GLY A 76 19.14 -1.03 3.91
N TYR A 77 17.93 -0.66 4.32
CA TYR A 77 17.32 0.62 3.93
C TYR A 77 16.32 1.14 4.96
N SER A 78 16.04 2.44 4.85
CA SER A 78 14.90 3.11 5.46
C SER A 78 14.26 4.06 4.46
N THR A 79 12.93 4.14 4.43
CA THR A 79 12.21 5.04 3.52
C THR A 79 11.35 6.02 4.31
N TYR A 80 11.54 7.31 4.05
CA TYR A 80 10.80 8.41 4.69
C TYR A 80 9.70 8.88 3.75
N LYS A 81 8.43 8.70 4.14
CA LYS A 81 7.29 8.88 3.23
C LYS A 81 6.26 9.91 3.76
N PRO A 82 6.57 11.22 3.78
CA PRO A 82 5.55 12.23 4.02
C PRO A 82 4.48 12.17 2.91
N TYR A 83 3.22 12.31 3.29
CA TYR A 83 2.11 12.31 2.36
C TYR A 83 1.04 13.31 2.76
N PHE A 84 0.20 13.66 1.78
CA PHE A 84 -1.03 14.38 1.99
C PHE A 84 -2.16 13.66 1.26
N ARG A 85 -3.21 13.28 1.99
CA ARG A 85 -4.39 12.60 1.47
C ARG A 85 -5.63 13.48 1.62
N ALA A 86 -6.48 13.46 0.61
CA ALA A 86 -7.83 13.98 0.65
C ALA A 86 -8.82 12.84 0.36
N THR A 87 -9.90 12.76 1.11
CA THR A 87 -11.00 11.82 0.86
C THR A 87 -12.31 12.60 0.86
N TRP A 88 -13.01 12.61 -0.26
CA TRP A 88 -14.30 13.26 -0.41
C TRP A 88 -15.42 12.22 -0.39
N THR A 89 -16.28 12.30 0.63
CA THR A 89 -17.53 11.55 0.66
C THR A 89 -18.55 12.25 -0.24
N LEU A 90 -18.87 11.65 -1.38
CA LEU A 90 -19.82 12.24 -2.35
C LEU A 90 -21.27 12.06 -1.87
N ASN A 91 -21.55 10.92 -1.26
CA ASN A 91 -22.83 10.57 -0.64
C ASN A 91 -22.64 9.33 0.26
N GLU A 92 -23.74 8.73 0.73
CA GLU A 92 -23.74 7.56 1.61
C GLU A 92 -23.05 6.32 1.00
N SER A 93 -23.08 6.19 -0.33
CA SER A 93 -22.52 5.03 -1.04
C SER A 93 -21.17 5.32 -1.67
N TRP A 94 -20.94 6.52 -2.18
CA TRP A 94 -19.77 6.86 -2.99
C TRP A 94 -18.78 7.75 -2.26
N TRP A 95 -17.51 7.44 -2.40
CA TRP A 95 -16.41 8.31 -2.00
C TRP A 95 -15.28 8.24 -3.03
N VAL A 96 -14.51 9.32 -3.12
CA VAL A 96 -13.27 9.37 -3.91
C VAL A 96 -12.13 9.85 -3.04
N GLY A 97 -10.91 9.44 -3.36
CA GLY A 97 -9.73 9.86 -2.62
C GLY A 97 -8.54 10.06 -3.53
N ALA A 98 -7.63 10.92 -3.10
CA ALA A 98 -6.34 11.10 -3.71
C ALA A 98 -5.27 11.28 -2.63
N ARG A 99 -4.07 10.77 -2.88
CA ARG A 99 -2.92 10.96 -2.01
C ARG A 99 -1.68 11.21 -2.86
N TYR A 100 -1.01 12.31 -2.59
CA TYR A 100 0.38 12.48 -2.99
C TYR A 100 1.30 12.03 -1.85
N ARG A 101 2.33 11.28 -2.18
CA ARG A 101 3.37 10.81 -1.27
C ARG A 101 4.74 10.98 -1.90
N PHE A 102 5.62 11.69 -1.21
CA PHE A 102 7.03 11.72 -1.53
C PHE A 102 7.73 10.62 -0.75
N GLU A 103 8.61 9.85 -1.36
CA GLU A 103 9.36 8.77 -0.71
C GLU A 103 10.86 9.05 -0.88
N TYR A 104 11.57 9.27 0.22
CA TYR A 104 13.04 9.34 0.21
C TYR A 104 13.58 8.01 0.71
N VAL A 105 14.19 7.24 -0.20
CA VAL A 105 14.76 5.92 0.05
C VAL A 105 16.22 6.10 0.45
N ARG A 106 16.48 5.97 1.75
CA ARG A 106 17.83 5.98 2.31
C ARG A 106 18.41 4.57 2.31
N ARG A 107 19.50 4.37 1.61
CA ARG A 107 20.21 3.09 1.52
C ARG A 107 21.32 3.06 2.55
N SER A 108 21.24 2.15 3.52
CA SER A 108 22.18 2.09 4.66
C SER A 108 23.27 1.04 4.48
N SER A 109 23.02 0.00 3.68
CA SER A 109 24.00 -1.07 3.41
C SER A 109 23.99 -1.54 1.96
N ASP A 110 23.54 -0.69 1.03
CA ASP A 110 23.54 -0.93 -0.41
C ASP A 110 24.53 0.05 -1.06
N ILE A 111 25.21 -0.39 -2.12
CA ILE A 111 26.18 0.42 -2.88
C ILE A 111 25.50 1.51 -3.72
N ARG A 112 24.22 1.35 -4.01
CA ARG A 112 23.40 2.34 -4.71
C ARG A 112 23.23 3.60 -3.87
N ASP A 113 23.23 4.75 -4.53
CA ASP A 113 22.88 6.03 -3.91
C ASP A 113 21.43 6.03 -3.41
N ASP A 114 21.11 6.92 -2.48
CA ASP A 114 19.72 7.21 -2.11
C ASP A 114 18.87 7.62 -3.31
N ASP A 115 17.57 7.32 -3.28
CA ASP A 115 16.63 7.67 -4.36
C ASP A 115 15.43 8.44 -3.80
N THR A 116 14.72 9.14 -4.69
CA THR A 116 13.45 9.78 -4.38
C THR A 116 12.37 9.31 -5.33
N ILE A 117 11.15 9.11 -4.81
CA ILE A 117 10.01 8.69 -5.60
C ILE A 117 8.84 9.62 -5.31
N ASN A 118 8.28 10.18 -6.37
CA ASN A 118 6.99 10.87 -6.34
C ASN A 118 5.90 9.86 -6.63
N ARG A 119 4.96 9.68 -5.71
CA ARG A 119 3.84 8.73 -5.84
C ARG A 119 2.51 9.45 -5.73
N MET A 120 1.61 9.13 -6.64
CA MET A 120 0.20 9.51 -6.59
C MET A 120 -0.64 8.24 -6.48
N ASP A 121 -1.55 8.22 -5.52
CA ASP A 121 -2.58 7.20 -5.38
C ASP A 121 -3.96 7.86 -5.56
N VAL A 122 -4.86 7.22 -6.28
CA VAL A 122 -6.26 7.65 -6.42
C VAL A 122 -7.18 6.47 -6.16
N TRP A 123 -8.32 6.74 -5.51
CA TRP A 123 -9.32 5.74 -5.18
C TRP A 123 -10.71 6.22 -5.57
N ALA A 124 -11.55 5.28 -5.99
CA ALA A 124 -13.00 5.44 -5.95
C ALA A 124 -13.59 4.23 -5.22
N GLY A 125 -14.45 4.50 -4.24
CA GLY A 125 -15.10 3.47 -3.46
C GLY A 125 -16.62 3.57 -3.53
N TYR A 126 -17.26 2.40 -3.49
CA TYR A 126 -18.70 2.23 -3.55
C TYR A 126 -19.15 1.22 -2.50
N LYS A 127 -20.14 1.60 -1.70
CA LYS A 127 -20.78 0.74 -0.70
C LYS A 127 -22.14 0.28 -1.18
N TRP A 128 -22.38 -1.03 -1.11
CA TRP A 128 -23.65 -1.65 -1.44
C TRP A 128 -24.00 -2.73 -0.43
N ASN A 129 -25.02 -2.49 0.39
CA ASN A 129 -25.34 -3.31 1.56
C ASN A 129 -24.09 -3.49 2.45
N ASN A 130 -23.71 -4.73 2.72
CA ASN A 130 -22.53 -5.09 3.50
C ASN A 130 -21.25 -5.13 2.65
N PHE A 131 -21.31 -4.84 1.34
CA PHE A 131 -20.12 -4.82 0.50
C PHE A 131 -19.50 -3.42 0.44
N ASP A 132 -18.17 -3.39 0.51
CA ASP A 132 -17.33 -2.23 0.20
C ASP A 132 -16.43 -2.58 -0.99
N TRP A 133 -16.62 -1.88 -2.10
CA TRP A 133 -15.84 -2.04 -3.32
C TRP A 133 -14.94 -0.84 -3.50
N THR A 134 -13.67 -1.06 -3.83
CA THR A 134 -12.70 0.00 -4.06
C THR A 134 -11.87 -0.32 -5.31
N ILE A 135 -11.76 0.66 -6.21
CA ILE A 135 -10.72 0.67 -7.24
C ILE A 135 -9.62 1.64 -6.82
N GLU A 136 -8.38 1.28 -7.16
CA GLU A 136 -7.18 2.08 -6.90
C GLU A 136 -6.32 2.18 -8.16
N GLY A 137 -5.85 3.38 -8.46
CA GLY A 137 -4.77 3.63 -9.41
C GLY A 137 -3.57 4.23 -8.70
N ILE A 138 -2.38 3.71 -8.99
CA ILE A 138 -1.12 4.22 -8.44
C ILE A 138 -0.23 4.62 -9.61
N TYR A 139 0.42 5.77 -9.50
CA TYR A 139 1.52 6.18 -10.38
C TYR A 139 2.73 6.56 -9.54
N LYS A 140 3.92 6.15 -9.99
CA LYS A 140 5.20 6.42 -9.34
C LYS A 140 6.17 7.00 -10.35
N LYS A 141 7.02 7.93 -9.92
CA LYS A 141 8.17 8.43 -10.67
C LYS A 141 9.38 8.53 -9.76
N ALA A 142 10.38 7.69 -10.00
CA ALA A 142 11.68 7.74 -9.36
C ALA A 142 12.58 8.82 -9.97
N ASP A 143 13.59 9.24 -9.23
CA ASP A 143 14.63 10.15 -9.70
C ASP A 143 15.79 9.36 -10.33
N LYS A 144 16.28 8.32 -9.63
CA LYS A 144 17.54 7.64 -10.01
C LYS A 144 17.39 6.25 -10.58
N TYR A 145 16.46 5.42 -10.09
CA TYR A 145 16.40 4.00 -10.49
C TYR A 145 15.15 3.67 -11.31
N ASP A 146 15.27 2.69 -12.19
CA ASP A 146 14.17 2.26 -13.04
C ASP A 146 13.11 1.54 -12.21
N LEU A 147 11.84 1.77 -12.54
CA LEU A 147 10.69 1.19 -11.86
C LEU A 147 9.91 0.22 -12.74
N TYR A 148 9.94 0.40 -14.07
CA TYR A 148 9.25 -0.44 -15.06
C TYR A 148 9.74 -0.11 -16.48
N ASP A 149 9.86 -1.13 -17.35
CA ASP A 149 10.24 -0.99 -18.76
C ASP A 149 11.52 -0.17 -19.00
N GLY A 150 12.52 -0.30 -18.11
CA GLY A 150 13.76 0.48 -18.17
C GLY A 150 13.55 1.99 -17.96
N GLY A 151 12.36 2.40 -17.54
CA GLY A 151 11.95 3.77 -17.28
C GLY A 151 11.83 4.07 -15.78
N LYS A 152 11.83 5.36 -15.44
CA LYS A 152 11.72 5.84 -14.06
C LYS A 152 10.29 5.86 -13.52
N ASP A 153 9.29 5.58 -14.34
CA ASP A 153 7.89 5.57 -13.96
C ASP A 153 7.32 4.16 -13.90
N ASN A 154 6.27 3.99 -13.10
CA ASN A 154 5.51 2.75 -13.00
C ASN A 154 4.09 3.06 -12.55
N TYR A 155 3.16 2.19 -12.89
CA TYR A 155 1.76 2.28 -12.51
C TYR A 155 1.23 0.94 -11.99
N GLU A 156 0.25 0.99 -11.11
CA GLU A 156 -0.47 -0.17 -10.59
C GLU A 156 -1.98 0.10 -10.63
N TYR A 157 -2.76 -0.96 -10.82
CA TYR A 157 -4.22 -0.92 -10.73
C TYR A 157 -4.67 -2.01 -9.78
N ASN A 158 -5.53 -1.68 -8.81
CA ASN A 158 -6.09 -2.67 -7.88
C ASN A 158 -7.61 -2.55 -7.81
N PHE A 159 -8.26 -3.69 -7.69
CA PHE A 159 -9.67 -3.80 -7.30
C PHE A 159 -9.76 -4.62 -6.02
N ARG A 160 -10.39 -4.06 -5.00
CA ARG A 160 -10.64 -4.70 -3.72
C ARG A 160 -12.14 -4.76 -3.44
N THR A 161 -12.61 -5.88 -2.91
CA THR A 161 -13.94 -6.01 -2.32
C THR A 161 -13.84 -6.59 -0.91
N ALA A 162 -14.58 -6.01 0.02
CA ALA A 162 -14.74 -6.51 1.37
C ALA A 162 -16.21 -6.73 1.70
N TYR A 163 -16.49 -7.68 2.58
CA TYR A 163 -17.82 -7.93 3.11
C TYR A 163 -17.81 -7.64 4.61
N ILE A 164 -18.65 -6.71 5.07
CA ILE A 164 -18.68 -6.23 6.45
C ILE A 164 -19.71 -7.05 7.24
N ILE A 165 -19.26 -7.70 8.32
CA ILE A 165 -20.11 -8.47 9.22
C ILE A 165 -19.71 -8.12 10.64
N ASP A 166 -20.55 -7.37 11.34
CA ASP A 166 -20.27 -6.86 12.69
C ASP A 166 -18.90 -6.16 12.74
N GLN A 167 -17.96 -6.66 13.54
CA GLN A 167 -16.59 -6.14 13.64
C GLN A 167 -15.65 -6.63 12.55
N TRP A 168 -16.04 -7.63 11.76
CA TRP A 168 -15.18 -8.32 10.80
C TRP A 168 -15.34 -7.79 9.38
N SER A 169 -14.22 -7.73 8.66
CA SER A 169 -14.15 -7.31 7.27
C SER A 169 -13.22 -8.23 6.48
N PRO A 170 -13.63 -9.48 6.17
CA PRO A 170 -12.94 -10.29 5.17
C PRO A 170 -12.93 -9.59 3.81
N PHE A 171 -11.82 -9.71 3.09
CA PHE A 171 -11.65 -9.06 1.80
C PHE A 171 -10.78 -9.88 0.84
N VAL A 172 -10.97 -9.59 -0.44
CA VAL A 172 -10.09 -10.03 -1.53
C VAL A 172 -9.71 -8.83 -2.38
N GLU A 173 -8.52 -8.88 -2.97
CA GLU A 173 -8.04 -7.86 -3.90
C GLU A 173 -7.27 -8.53 -5.05
N VAL A 174 -7.48 -7.99 -6.25
CA VAL A 174 -6.74 -8.35 -7.46
C VAL A 174 -6.09 -7.09 -8.00
N GLY A 175 -4.80 -7.16 -8.28
CA GLY A 175 -4.02 -6.05 -8.79
C GLY A 175 -3.22 -6.42 -10.04
N ASN A 176 -2.94 -5.43 -10.87
CA ASN A 176 -1.96 -5.52 -11.95
C ASN A 176 -0.74 -4.67 -11.59
N VAL A 177 0.43 -5.30 -11.56
CA VAL A 177 1.71 -4.68 -11.17
C VAL A 177 2.81 -5.07 -12.15
N SER A 178 3.94 -4.37 -12.14
CA SER A 178 5.09 -4.75 -12.97
C SER A 178 5.74 -6.04 -12.45
N VAL A 179 6.35 -6.81 -13.36
CA VAL A 179 7.19 -7.96 -12.98
C VAL A 179 8.51 -7.49 -12.38
N ASN A 180 9.21 -6.61 -13.08
CA ASN A 180 10.48 -6.05 -12.66
C ASN A 180 10.70 -4.66 -13.28
N SER A 181 11.85 -4.03 -12.98
CA SER A 181 12.16 -2.67 -13.42
C SER A 181 12.59 -2.55 -14.88
N ASN A 182 13.04 -3.64 -15.50
CA ASN A 182 13.79 -3.62 -16.77
C ASN A 182 13.01 -4.26 -17.92
N SER A 183 11.74 -4.61 -17.70
CA SER A 183 10.84 -5.21 -18.70
C SER A 183 9.48 -4.53 -18.66
N ASP A 184 8.76 -4.64 -19.77
CA ASP A 184 7.36 -4.23 -19.92
C ASP A 184 6.37 -5.30 -19.44
N GLU A 185 6.87 -6.40 -18.87
CA GLU A 185 6.04 -7.50 -18.39
C GLU A 185 5.21 -7.08 -17.16
N ARG A 186 3.96 -7.54 -17.15
CA ARG A 186 2.98 -7.27 -16.09
C ARG A 186 2.52 -8.58 -15.48
N GLN A 187 2.22 -8.54 -14.19
CA GLN A 187 1.75 -9.70 -13.43
C GLN A 187 0.51 -9.38 -12.60
N THR A 188 -0.22 -10.42 -12.23
CA THR A 188 -1.39 -10.34 -11.37
C THR A 188 -1.00 -10.56 -9.91
N ARG A 189 -1.37 -9.61 -9.06
CA ARG A 189 -1.25 -9.70 -7.61
C ARG A 189 -2.58 -10.12 -7.00
N PHE A 190 -2.57 -11.19 -6.23
CA PHE A 190 -3.73 -11.68 -5.49
C PHE A 190 -3.55 -11.43 -3.99
N ARG A 191 -4.57 -10.88 -3.33
CA ARG A 191 -4.59 -10.73 -1.87
C ARG A 191 -5.90 -11.25 -1.31
N VAL A 192 -5.78 -11.90 -0.17
CA VAL A 192 -6.90 -12.26 0.70
C VAL A 192 -6.52 -11.78 2.09
N GLY A 193 -7.49 -11.31 2.86
CA GLY A 193 -7.24 -10.86 4.21
C GLY A 193 -8.52 -10.68 5.01
N ILE A 194 -8.33 -10.39 6.30
CA ILE A 194 -9.43 -10.14 7.23
C ILE A 194 -9.07 -8.97 8.14
N GLY A 195 -9.98 -8.01 8.26
CA GLY A 195 -9.89 -6.92 9.23
C GLY A 195 -10.81 -7.16 10.42
N TYR A 196 -10.45 -6.60 11.57
CA TYR A 196 -11.26 -6.55 12.78
C TYR A 196 -11.28 -5.11 13.31
N THR A 197 -12.47 -4.59 13.65
CA THR A 197 -12.65 -3.26 14.26
C THR A 197 -13.13 -3.44 15.70
N PHE A 198 -12.33 -2.96 16.67
CA PHE A 198 -12.65 -3.00 18.10
C PHE A 198 -13.78 -2.05 18.48
#